data_AF-A0A9P0E5B0-F1
#
_entry.id   AF-A0A9P0E5B0-F1
#
_cell.length_a   1.000
_cell.length_b   1.000
_cell.length_c   1.000
_cell.angle_alpha   90.00
_cell.angle_beta   90.00
_cell.angle_gamma   90.00
#
_symmetry.space_group_name_H-M   'P 1'
#
loop_
_entity.id
_entity.type
_entity.pdbx_description
1 polymer ?
#
loop_
_entity_poly.entity_id
_entity_poly.type
_entity_poly.pdbx_seq_one_letter_code
_entity_poly.pdbx_strand_id
1 'polypeptide(L)'
;MPRKCSSFDATKNCGGGALVLDGKTGSVLWKYWTRKDVLFIDCSENVNADKTKDCLISGKGGVLGIVDGKTGILIWEFTKSNGQYLLDLYSAQYIVDQTGDGFSDVLISHTTEQSSYIIILNGKNGEVIGQVGMPDGGSVFIVPRLLKTYNNTYVLFGTGSIETSGSLFITPLESISHSDQSKIKTIWQGLSGVSSGILIADMNTDGIGDVIFTNDDTLTVLDGTNFTSIWNITLKESGHSEILIGPTPTYFNNDAYPDLLFTNMVGSTFPEYYFSESRIASGDSGKFLLDEPMLGSGEVTSPAIAISFSGIGNDMFLFWSSTCSTSKSNQKQEFTFTKGTTLFEKTHADLCKLRFNTSQDVQLFLLSQHIQPPGILLYSSRNVWDNNTENAGVAAKHFIHESDQSVNSLHKNRHKSHFSSQPDEKKNAFNFGKYVDGGNSGDKSQWNFPYDDNMPALPSVNLGELAMRYEASYQDGVNHDEGRDEKMSYGKEMKRFANYQGGLIPRARSTVTLVDAINATGIDIIFTIYWETPIKDIRILTQKEQACIHKKLVMEQAANKLNSLELEVAEERAERACIARPEDELEVEGDRMDAEDTIKGRIKLNDSEVS
;
A
#
# COMPACT_ATOMS: atom_id res chain seq x y z
N MET A 1 27.32 -10.59 -5.10
CA MET A 1 26.15 -10.98 -5.93
C MET A 1 24.87 -10.58 -5.20
N PRO A 2 23.84 -10.07 -5.90
CA PRO A 2 22.57 -9.70 -5.28
C PRO A 2 21.90 -10.85 -4.53
N ARG A 3 21.26 -10.53 -3.40
CA ARG A 3 20.61 -11.53 -2.53
C ARG A 3 19.43 -12.16 -3.26
N LYS A 4 19.44 -13.49 -3.39
CA LYS A 4 18.36 -14.28 -4.02
C LYS A 4 17.34 -14.73 -2.99
N CYS A 5 16.10 -14.96 -3.38
CA CYS A 5 15.09 -15.50 -2.46
C CYS A 5 15.51 -16.87 -1.88
N SER A 6 16.14 -17.74 -2.68
CA SER A 6 16.68 -19.03 -2.23
C SER A 6 17.79 -18.94 -1.17
N SER A 7 18.31 -17.73 -0.88
CA SER A 7 19.30 -17.52 0.19
C SER A 7 18.66 -17.41 1.58
N PHE A 8 17.35 -17.25 1.65
CA PHE A 8 16.61 -17.39 2.89
C PHE A 8 16.33 -18.87 3.14
N ASP A 9 16.37 -19.27 4.41
CA ASP A 9 16.08 -20.62 4.85
C ASP A 9 14.75 -21.08 4.24
N ALA A 10 14.62 -22.35 3.85
CA ALA A 10 13.40 -22.88 3.20
C ALA A 10 12.14 -22.69 4.08
N THR A 11 12.34 -22.43 5.38
CA THR A 11 11.33 -22.13 6.39
C THR A 11 10.95 -20.64 6.47
N LYS A 12 11.67 -19.73 5.80
CA LYS A 12 11.47 -18.28 5.82
C LYS A 12 11.13 -17.77 4.42
N ASN A 13 9.84 -17.53 4.18
CA ASN A 13 9.36 -16.90 2.94
C ASN A 13 10.02 -15.53 2.73
N CYS A 14 10.40 -15.23 1.48
CA CYS A 14 10.84 -13.90 1.06
C CYS A 14 9.61 -13.00 0.94
N GLY A 15 9.52 -11.94 1.74
CA GLY A 15 8.36 -11.03 1.74
C GLY A 15 8.34 -9.99 0.61
N GLY A 16 9.40 -9.90 -0.19
CA GLY A 16 9.48 -8.94 -1.29
C GLY A 16 10.91 -8.53 -1.61
N GLY A 17 11.08 -7.42 -2.31
CA GLY A 17 12.39 -6.91 -2.68
C GLY A 17 12.35 -5.68 -3.58
N ALA A 18 13.54 -5.22 -3.97
CA ALA A 18 13.74 -4.18 -4.97
C ALA A 18 14.10 -4.81 -6.34
N LEU A 19 13.58 -4.21 -7.41
CA LEU A 19 13.77 -4.59 -8.80
C LEU A 19 14.18 -3.35 -9.60
N VAL A 20 15.12 -3.53 -10.52
CA VAL A 20 15.45 -2.48 -11.50
C VAL A 20 15.10 -2.95 -12.90
N LEU A 21 14.44 -2.06 -13.66
CA LEU A 21 14.19 -2.21 -15.07
C LEU A 21 15.03 -1.22 -15.88
N ASP A 22 15.56 -1.72 -16.99
CA ASP A 22 16.06 -0.90 -18.08
C ASP A 22 14.89 -0.12 -18.68
N GLY A 23 14.93 1.22 -18.64
CA GLY A 23 13.79 2.03 -19.05
C GLY A 23 13.59 2.09 -20.57
N LYS A 24 14.57 1.63 -21.37
CA LYS A 24 14.44 1.54 -22.83
C LYS A 24 13.75 0.25 -23.27
N THR A 25 14.01 -0.86 -22.59
CA THR A 25 13.59 -2.21 -23.00
C THR A 25 12.57 -2.85 -22.06
N GLY A 26 12.43 -2.34 -20.83
CA GLY A 26 11.66 -2.97 -19.77
C GLY A 26 12.28 -4.26 -19.22
N SER A 27 13.52 -4.57 -19.61
CA SER A 27 14.22 -5.77 -19.16
C SER A 27 14.71 -5.60 -17.72
N VAL A 28 14.70 -6.68 -16.94
CA VAL A 28 15.22 -6.65 -15.58
C VAL A 28 16.75 -6.54 -15.58
N LEU A 29 17.30 -5.53 -14.91
CA LEU A 29 18.75 -5.36 -14.73
C LEU A 29 19.26 -6.14 -13.51
N TRP A 30 18.66 -5.93 -12.33
CA TRP A 30 18.98 -6.69 -11.12
C TRP A 30 17.79 -6.82 -10.17
N LYS A 31 17.91 -7.74 -9.20
CA LYS A 31 16.92 -8.01 -8.14
C LYS A 31 17.59 -8.16 -6.78
N TYR A 32 17.01 -7.55 -5.76
CA TYR A 32 17.43 -7.72 -4.37
C TYR A 32 16.25 -8.15 -3.50
N TRP A 33 16.32 -9.32 -2.86
CA TRP A 33 15.24 -9.86 -2.03
C TRP A 33 15.43 -9.58 -0.54
N THR A 34 14.35 -9.30 0.17
CA THR A 34 14.28 -9.08 1.62
C THR A 34 13.46 -10.17 2.32
N ARG A 35 13.60 -10.24 3.66
CA ARG A 35 12.85 -11.18 4.51
C ARG A 35 11.36 -10.82 4.62
N LYS A 36 11.04 -9.55 4.50
CA LYS A 36 9.71 -8.95 4.70
C LYS A 36 9.50 -7.84 3.68
N ASP A 37 8.26 -7.39 3.54
CA ASP A 37 7.82 -6.39 2.57
C ASP A 37 8.66 -5.11 2.69
N VAL A 38 9.16 -4.61 1.56
CA VAL A 38 9.74 -3.27 1.44
C VAL A 38 8.58 -2.30 1.24
N LEU A 39 8.46 -1.30 2.10
CA LEU A 39 7.40 -0.29 2.07
C LEU A 39 7.87 1.03 1.43
N PHE A 40 9.17 1.32 1.49
CA PHE A 40 9.74 2.56 0.96
C PHE A 40 11.13 2.34 0.40
N ILE A 41 11.46 3.09 -0.65
CA ILE A 41 12.78 3.17 -1.26
C ILE A 41 13.13 4.63 -1.56
N ASP A 42 14.37 5.01 -1.27
CA ASP A 42 14.98 6.30 -1.59
C ASP A 42 16.37 6.06 -2.19
N CYS A 43 16.56 6.46 -3.46
CA CYS A 43 17.85 6.34 -4.15
C CYS A 43 18.45 7.71 -4.49
N SER A 44 18.48 8.64 -3.54
CA SER A 44 18.92 10.02 -3.75
C SER A 44 20.43 10.26 -3.51
N GLU A 45 21.11 9.41 -2.75
CA GLU A 45 22.49 9.60 -2.30
C GLU A 45 23.46 8.60 -2.94
N ASN A 46 24.72 9.01 -3.15
CA ASN A 46 25.82 8.16 -3.63
C ASN A 46 26.69 7.77 -2.43
N VAL A 47 26.36 6.68 -1.75
CA VAL A 47 26.92 6.29 -0.46
C VAL A 47 28.30 5.67 -0.62
N ASN A 48 28.52 4.92 -1.70
CA ASN A 48 29.79 4.24 -1.98
C ASN A 48 30.77 5.07 -2.84
N ALA A 49 30.42 6.33 -3.15
CA ALA A 49 31.19 7.27 -3.97
C ALA A 49 31.49 6.80 -5.41
N ASP A 50 30.74 5.84 -5.96
CA ASP A 50 30.98 5.27 -7.30
C ASP A 50 30.38 6.07 -8.47
N LYS A 51 29.76 7.21 -8.15
CA LYS A 51 29.02 8.15 -9.03
C LYS A 51 27.63 7.69 -9.44
N THR A 52 27.19 6.53 -8.97
CA THR A 52 25.81 6.05 -9.06
C THR A 52 25.12 6.31 -7.73
N LYS A 53 23.82 6.60 -7.76
CA LYS A 53 23.05 6.73 -6.51
C LYS A 53 22.68 5.35 -5.99
N ASP A 54 22.82 5.16 -4.69
CA ASP A 54 22.49 3.96 -3.95
C ASP A 54 21.11 4.06 -3.31
N CYS A 55 20.49 2.92 -3.04
CA CYS A 55 19.10 2.81 -2.63
C CYS A 55 18.96 2.41 -1.15
N LEU A 56 18.46 3.32 -0.33
CA LEU A 56 17.94 3.05 1.00
C LEU A 56 16.58 2.38 0.89
N ILE A 57 16.40 1.22 1.54
CA ILE A 57 15.15 0.47 1.60
C ILE A 57 14.68 0.38 3.05
N SER A 58 13.37 0.55 3.28
CA SER A 58 12.73 0.30 4.58
C SER A 58 11.43 -0.47 4.44
N GLY A 59 10.98 -1.14 5.51
CA GLY A 59 9.68 -1.78 5.50
C GLY A 59 9.35 -2.61 6.73
N LYS A 60 8.51 -3.63 6.52
CA LYS A 60 7.94 -4.43 7.59
C LYS A 60 8.99 -5.22 8.34
N GLY A 61 8.75 -5.43 9.62
CA GLY A 61 9.59 -6.28 10.44
C GLY A 61 11.04 -5.80 10.56
N GLY A 62 11.26 -4.48 10.58
CA GLY A 62 12.57 -3.86 10.75
C GLY A 62 13.47 -3.98 9.52
N VAL A 63 12.91 -4.14 8.32
CA VAL A 63 13.68 -4.02 7.08
C VAL A 63 14.23 -2.59 7.02
N LEU A 64 15.55 -2.46 7.05
CA LEU A 64 16.29 -1.23 6.83
C LEU A 64 17.65 -1.59 6.25
N GLY A 65 18.01 -1.05 5.09
CA GLY A 65 19.26 -1.39 4.42
C GLY A 65 19.58 -0.49 3.24
N ILE A 66 20.82 -0.55 2.76
CA ILE A 66 21.31 0.20 1.60
C ILE A 66 21.78 -0.81 0.56
N VAL A 67 21.23 -0.70 -0.65
CA VAL A 67 21.55 -1.53 -1.80
C VAL A 67 22.22 -0.66 -2.86
N ASP A 68 23.34 -1.12 -3.40
CA ASP A 68 24.05 -0.47 -4.48
C ASP A 68 23.13 -0.32 -5.71
N GLY A 69 22.94 0.91 -6.18
CA GLY A 69 21.98 1.20 -7.25
C GLY A 69 22.41 0.66 -8.61
N LYS A 70 23.72 0.50 -8.83
CA LYS A 70 24.30 -0.01 -10.07
C LYS A 70 24.21 -1.53 -10.17
N THR A 71 24.44 -2.22 -9.06
CA THR A 71 24.67 -3.68 -9.06
C THR A 71 23.60 -4.48 -8.31
N GLY A 72 22.80 -3.85 -7.45
CA GLY A 72 21.85 -4.52 -6.57
C GLY A 72 22.49 -5.29 -5.41
N ILE A 73 23.77 -5.04 -5.13
CA ILE A 73 24.52 -5.68 -4.04
C ILE A 73 24.24 -4.93 -2.73
N LEU A 74 24.09 -5.68 -1.64
CA LEU A 74 23.92 -5.08 -0.31
C LEU A 74 25.18 -4.33 0.12
N ILE A 75 25.07 -3.04 0.39
CA ILE A 75 26.11 -2.22 1.03
C ILE A 75 25.99 -2.39 2.55
N TRP A 76 24.77 -2.27 3.08
CA TRP A 76 24.51 -2.34 4.51
C TRP A 76 23.10 -2.84 4.83
N GLU A 77 22.92 -3.55 5.94
CA GLU A 77 21.61 -3.94 6.46
C GLU A 77 21.60 -3.79 7.98
N PHE A 78 20.50 -3.28 8.51
CA PHE A 78 20.23 -3.30 9.93
C PHE A 78 20.11 -4.74 10.43
N THR A 79 21.12 -5.23 11.14
CA THR A 79 21.12 -6.58 11.72
C THR A 79 20.64 -6.54 13.17
N LYS A 80 19.40 -7.03 13.36
CA LYS A 80 18.70 -7.38 14.62
C LYS A 80 19.59 -7.44 15.87
N SER A 81 19.27 -6.63 16.89
CA SER A 81 19.54 -6.98 18.29
C SER A 81 18.49 -8.02 18.73
N ASN A 82 18.87 -9.00 19.54
CA ASN A 82 18.10 -10.24 19.83
C ASN A 82 16.68 -10.09 20.45
N GLY A 83 16.04 -8.92 20.41
CA GLY A 83 14.71 -8.65 20.94
C GLY A 83 13.54 -8.98 20.00
N GLN A 84 12.37 -9.15 20.61
CA GLN A 84 11.15 -9.77 20.06
C GLN A 84 10.08 -8.75 19.63
N TYR A 85 10.48 -7.61 19.05
CA TYR A 85 9.53 -6.67 18.43
C TYR A 85 10.18 -6.11 17.16
N LEU A 86 9.66 -6.52 16.00
CA LEU A 86 10.16 -6.04 14.72
C LEU A 86 9.28 -4.87 14.29
N LEU A 87 9.81 -3.65 14.43
CA LEU A 87 9.14 -2.38 14.13
C LEU A 87 8.93 -2.23 12.61
N ASP A 88 7.73 -1.87 12.16
CA ASP A 88 7.46 -1.59 10.74
C ASP A 88 7.93 -0.16 10.38
N LEU A 89 8.94 -0.05 9.51
CA LEU A 89 9.49 1.24 9.10
C LEU A 89 8.82 1.72 7.82
N TYR A 90 7.79 2.58 7.97
CA TYR A 90 6.96 3.06 6.87
C TYR A 90 7.70 3.97 5.91
N SER A 91 8.69 4.71 6.39
CA SER A 91 9.59 5.49 5.54
C SER A 91 10.99 5.58 6.13
N ALA A 92 11.98 5.68 5.24
CA ALA A 92 13.35 6.03 5.57
C ALA A 92 13.92 6.81 4.38
N GLN A 93 14.20 8.10 4.59
CA GLN A 93 14.71 8.99 3.54
C GLN A 93 16.02 9.64 3.99
N TYR A 94 16.90 9.93 3.04
CA TYR A 94 18.13 10.65 3.33
C TYR A 94 17.84 12.11 3.69
N ILE A 95 18.62 12.63 4.63
CA ILE A 95 18.66 14.04 5.02
C ILE A 95 20.12 14.51 5.05
N VAL A 96 20.30 15.83 5.11
CA VAL A 96 21.63 16.43 5.27
C VAL A 96 22.26 15.99 6.60
N ASP A 97 23.58 15.75 6.57
CA ASP A 97 24.41 15.43 7.74
C ASP A 97 24.18 16.43 8.89
N GLN A 98 23.60 15.94 9.98
CA GLN A 98 23.33 16.68 11.22
C GLN A 98 24.51 16.63 12.19
N THR A 99 25.48 15.73 11.98
CA THR A 99 26.59 15.47 12.91
C THR A 99 27.93 16.04 12.43
N GLY A 100 28.03 16.40 11.16
CA GLY A 100 29.25 16.90 10.53
C GLY A 100 30.31 15.82 10.33
N ASP A 101 29.92 14.54 10.29
CA ASP A 101 30.82 13.41 10.13
C ASP A 101 31.09 13.00 8.67
N GLY A 102 30.44 13.68 7.72
CA GLY A 102 30.59 13.52 6.28
C GLY A 102 29.61 12.54 5.64
N PHE A 103 28.67 11.96 6.38
CA PHE A 103 27.66 11.04 5.86
C PHE A 103 26.25 11.63 5.99
N SER A 104 25.44 11.48 4.94
CA SER A 104 24.03 11.89 4.96
C SER A 104 23.24 11.07 5.97
N ASP A 105 22.51 11.73 6.88
CA ASP A 105 21.71 11.09 7.92
C ASP A 105 20.37 10.58 7.37
N VAL A 106 19.59 9.86 8.19
CA VAL A 106 18.33 9.23 7.76
C VAL A 106 17.16 9.66 8.65
N LEU A 107 16.10 10.16 8.04
CA LEU A 107 14.83 10.44 8.70
C LEU A 107 13.87 9.27 8.51
N ILE A 108 13.43 8.66 9.61
CA ILE A 108 12.50 7.52 9.60
C ILE A 108 11.18 7.87 10.29
N SER A 109 10.10 7.22 9.86
CA SER A 109 8.81 7.23 10.55
C SER A 109 8.39 5.83 10.97
N HIS A 110 7.85 5.73 12.19
CA HIS A 110 7.38 4.48 12.75
C HIS A 110 6.14 4.67 13.63
N THR A 111 5.26 3.67 13.62
CA THR A 111 4.09 3.57 14.49
C THR A 111 4.05 2.20 15.15
N THR A 112 3.99 2.18 16.49
CA THR A 112 3.64 1.02 17.32
C THR A 112 2.15 1.08 17.71
N GLU A 113 1.67 0.05 18.41
CA GLU A 113 0.33 0.07 19.00
C GLU A 113 0.12 1.21 20.01
N GLN A 114 1.21 1.74 20.59
CA GLN A 114 1.14 2.67 21.72
C GLN A 114 1.63 4.07 21.36
N SER A 115 2.48 4.22 20.35
CA SER A 115 3.16 5.49 20.07
C SER A 115 3.65 5.57 18.62
N SER A 116 3.75 6.80 18.13
CA SER A 116 4.30 7.09 16.80
C SER A 116 5.38 8.13 16.90
N TYR A 117 6.44 7.92 16.14
CA TYR A 117 7.66 8.72 16.22
C TYR A 117 8.21 9.05 14.84
N ILE A 118 8.82 10.23 14.77
CA ILE A 118 9.76 10.59 13.72
C ILE A 118 11.14 10.63 14.37
N ILE A 119 12.09 9.95 13.75
CA ILE A 119 13.41 9.71 14.32
C ILE A 119 14.47 10.05 13.28
N ILE A 120 15.52 10.72 13.71
CA ILE A 120 16.73 10.93 12.91
C ILE A 120 17.79 9.94 13.37
N LEU A 121 18.29 9.16 12.42
CA LEU A 121 19.39 8.23 12.60
C LEU A 121 20.64 8.79 11.94
N ASN A 122 21.77 8.64 12.63
CA ASN A 122 23.05 8.97 12.05
C ASN A 122 23.35 8.01 10.89
N GLY A 123 23.64 8.57 9.72
CA GLY A 123 23.87 7.83 8.48
C GLY A 123 25.24 7.16 8.39
N LYS A 124 26.12 7.43 9.36
CA LYS A 124 27.41 6.76 9.55
C LYS A 124 27.35 5.61 10.54
N ASN A 125 26.50 5.60 11.57
CA ASN A 125 26.53 4.55 12.59
C ASN A 125 25.15 4.01 13.03
N GLY A 126 24.05 4.56 12.51
CA GLY A 126 22.68 4.17 12.87
C GLY A 126 22.24 4.61 14.27
N GLU A 127 23.05 5.38 15.00
CA GLU A 127 22.67 5.91 16.32
C GLU A 127 21.54 6.94 16.19
N VAL A 128 20.65 6.97 17.18
CA VAL A 128 19.59 7.97 17.23
C VAL A 128 20.20 9.33 17.55
N ILE A 129 20.07 10.27 16.61
CA ILE A 129 20.45 11.68 16.80
C ILE A 129 19.37 12.38 17.63
N GLY A 130 18.10 12.18 17.25
CA GLY A 130 16.97 12.76 17.96
C GLY A 130 15.64 12.20 17.48
N GLN A 131 14.59 12.42 18.27
CA GLN A 131 13.24 11.93 17.97
C GLN A 131 12.15 12.84 18.53
N VAL A 132 11.00 12.82 17.86
CA VAL A 132 9.78 13.50 18.32
C VAL A 132 8.59 12.58 18.23
N GLY A 133 7.75 12.60 19.27
CA GLY A 133 6.46 11.91 19.26
C GLY A 133 5.39 12.74 18.58
N MET A 134 4.26 12.11 18.22
CA MET A 134 3.15 12.81 17.59
C MET A 134 2.37 13.68 18.57
N PRO A 135 2.20 14.99 18.32
CA PRO A 135 1.53 15.89 19.28
C PRO A 135 0.08 15.50 19.62
N ASP A 136 -0.62 14.89 18.67
CA ASP A 136 -2.00 14.42 18.83
C ASP A 136 -2.09 12.93 19.21
N GLY A 137 -0.96 12.25 19.38
CA GLY A 137 -0.88 10.80 19.61
C GLY A 137 -1.31 9.94 18.42
N GLY A 138 -1.57 10.54 17.25
CA GLY A 138 -2.02 9.83 16.05
C GLY A 138 -0.92 8.98 15.41
N SER A 139 -1.33 8.04 14.57
CA SER A 139 -0.41 7.17 13.82
C SER A 139 0.21 7.87 12.61
N VAL A 140 1.46 7.55 12.27
CA VAL A 140 2.19 8.08 11.11
C VAL A 140 2.47 6.97 10.12
N PHE A 141 1.63 6.90 9.09
CA PHE A 141 1.79 5.95 7.99
C PHE A 141 2.33 6.62 6.72
N ILE A 142 2.21 7.95 6.64
CA ILE A 142 2.60 8.73 5.47
C ILE A 142 4.06 9.18 5.60
N VAL A 143 4.77 9.15 4.48
CA VAL A 143 6.16 9.57 4.36
C VAL A 143 6.28 11.06 4.71
N PRO A 144 7.06 11.45 5.73
CA PRO A 144 7.36 12.86 6.00
C PRO A 144 8.05 13.53 4.80
N ARG A 145 7.90 14.85 4.64
CA ARG A 145 8.54 15.60 3.55
C ARG A 145 9.42 16.73 4.06
N LEU A 146 10.53 16.95 3.36
CA LEU A 146 11.44 18.05 3.63
C LEU A 146 11.04 19.29 2.84
N LEU A 147 10.74 20.38 3.54
CA LEU A 147 10.55 21.71 2.95
C LEU A 147 11.80 22.56 3.20
N LYS A 148 12.53 22.84 2.12
CA LYS A 148 13.72 23.69 2.17
C LYS A 148 13.32 25.14 1.93
N THR A 149 13.70 26.01 2.86
CA THR A 149 13.66 27.47 2.71
C THR A 149 15.10 27.99 2.61
N TYR A 150 15.30 29.26 2.27
CA TYR A 150 16.63 29.86 2.10
C TYR A 150 17.60 29.59 3.26
N ASN A 151 17.11 29.56 4.50
CA ASN A 151 17.95 29.39 5.69
C ASN A 151 17.68 28.11 6.49
N ASN A 152 16.50 27.50 6.35
CA ASN A 152 16.05 26.41 7.23
C ASN A 152 15.47 25.25 6.43
N THR A 153 15.64 24.03 6.94
CA THR A 153 14.92 22.85 6.48
C THR A 153 13.84 22.49 7.51
N TYR A 154 12.62 22.31 7.04
CA TYR A 154 11.48 21.88 7.84
C TYR A 154 11.07 20.47 7.45
N VAL A 155 10.49 19.74 8.40
CA VAL A 155 9.88 18.43 8.21
C VAL A 155 8.38 18.59 8.33
N LEU A 156 7.65 18.23 7.29
CA LEU A 156 6.20 18.07 7.28
C LEU A 156 5.83 16.61 7.50
N PHE A 157 4.84 16.36 8.34
CA PHE A 157 4.38 15.01 8.63
C PHE A 157 2.91 15.00 9.02
N GLY A 158 2.22 13.94 8.61
CA GLY A 158 0.78 13.78 8.78
C GLY A 158 0.46 12.62 9.71
N THR A 159 -0.61 12.76 10.48
CA THR A 159 -1.14 11.73 11.36
C THR A 159 -2.54 11.28 10.94
N GLY A 160 -2.96 10.15 11.52
CA GLY A 160 -4.30 9.60 11.39
C GLY A 160 -4.44 8.62 10.23
N SER A 161 -5.67 8.29 9.91
CA SER A 161 -6.07 7.38 8.84
C SER A 161 -7.40 7.82 8.24
N ILE A 162 -7.95 7.09 7.27
CA ILE A 162 -9.29 7.42 6.74
C ILE A 162 -10.35 7.35 7.85
N GLU A 163 -10.20 6.41 8.78
CA GLU A 163 -11.15 6.13 9.87
C GLU A 163 -10.91 6.97 11.13
N THR A 164 -9.77 7.65 11.24
CA THR A 164 -9.38 8.36 12.46
C THR A 164 -8.99 9.79 12.15
N SER A 165 -9.35 10.71 13.04
CA SER A 165 -8.92 12.10 12.92
C SER A 165 -7.41 12.21 12.88
N GLY A 166 -6.92 13.22 12.17
CA GLY A 166 -5.50 13.45 12.05
C GLY A 166 -5.18 14.89 11.72
N SER A 167 -3.89 15.17 11.71
CA SER A 167 -3.37 16.52 11.58
C SER A 167 -2.16 16.52 10.66
N LEU A 168 -1.88 17.68 10.06
CA LEU A 168 -0.63 17.93 9.35
C LEU A 168 0.21 18.87 10.21
N PHE A 169 1.45 18.48 10.45
CA PHE A 169 2.39 19.20 11.29
C PHE A 169 3.60 19.67 10.47
N ILE A 170 4.25 20.72 10.98
CA ILE A 170 5.54 21.20 10.51
C ILE A 170 6.46 21.48 11.70
N THR A 171 7.73 21.12 11.58
CA THR A 171 8.76 21.44 12.57
C THR A 171 10.12 21.65 11.90
N PRO A 172 11.03 22.49 12.43
CA PRO A 172 12.40 22.56 11.95
C PRO A 172 13.10 21.19 12.09
N LEU A 173 13.91 20.81 11.11
CA LEU A 173 14.69 19.57 11.16
C LEU A 173 15.59 19.53 12.41
N GLU A 174 16.23 20.65 12.72
CA GLU A 174 17.08 20.81 13.90
C GLU A 174 16.33 20.56 15.22
N SER A 175 15.03 20.88 15.29
CA SER A 175 14.23 20.60 16.48
C SER A 175 14.06 19.10 16.71
N ILE A 176 13.96 18.31 15.64
CA ILE A 176 13.93 16.83 15.74
C ILE A 176 15.30 16.32 16.20
N SER A 177 16.40 16.86 15.65
CA SER A 177 17.76 16.50 16.04
C SER A 177 18.02 16.72 17.53
N HIS A 178 17.40 17.75 18.13
CA HIS A 178 17.50 18.03 19.57
C HIS A 178 16.37 17.41 20.41
N SER A 179 15.48 16.61 19.81
CA SER A 179 14.27 16.06 20.45
C SER A 179 13.37 17.14 21.11
N ASP A 180 13.36 18.36 20.54
CA ASP A 180 12.56 19.50 21.00
C ASP A 180 11.20 19.52 20.29
N GLN A 181 10.15 19.17 21.03
CA GLN A 181 8.77 19.18 20.53
C GLN A 181 8.12 20.57 20.58
N SER A 182 8.74 21.57 21.23
CA SER A 182 8.14 22.89 21.44
C SER A 182 7.96 23.70 20.15
N LYS A 183 8.64 23.30 19.07
CA LYS A 183 8.61 23.96 17.76
C LYS A 183 7.66 23.32 16.76
N ILE A 184 7.01 22.22 17.12
CA ILE A 184 6.02 21.56 16.27
C ILE A 184 4.78 22.43 16.18
N LYS A 185 4.33 22.71 14.95
CA LYS A 185 3.11 23.47 14.67
C LYS A 185 2.14 22.64 13.86
N THR A 186 0.88 22.66 14.26
CA THR A 186 -0.23 22.14 13.44
C THR A 186 -0.56 23.15 12.35
N ILE A 187 -0.56 22.73 11.09
CA ILE A 187 -0.93 23.55 9.94
C ILE A 187 -2.28 23.16 9.33
N TRP A 188 -2.75 21.94 9.63
CA TRP A 188 -4.07 21.47 9.24
C TRP A 188 -4.58 20.40 10.21
N GLN A 189 -5.89 20.27 10.37
CA GLN A 189 -6.55 19.23 11.16
C GLN A 189 -7.87 18.83 10.52
N GLY A 190 -8.17 17.54 10.50
CA GLY A 190 -9.38 16.98 9.92
C GLY A 190 -10.01 15.86 10.75
N LEU A 191 -11.28 15.55 10.45
CA LEU A 191 -12.01 14.43 11.03
C LEU A 191 -11.51 13.08 10.52
N SER A 192 -11.00 13.07 9.30
CA SER A 192 -10.17 11.99 8.74
C SER A 192 -8.75 12.51 8.61
N GLY A 193 -7.78 11.66 8.94
CA GLY A 193 -6.36 11.98 8.86
C GLY A 193 -5.85 12.08 7.43
N VAL A 194 -4.56 12.35 7.32
CA VAL A 194 -3.88 12.40 6.01
C VAL A 194 -3.87 11.00 5.42
N SER A 195 -4.59 10.79 4.32
CA SER A 195 -4.80 9.47 3.70
C SER A 195 -3.68 9.07 2.76
N SER A 196 -3.03 10.04 2.10
CA SER A 196 -1.93 9.81 1.18
C SER A 196 -1.13 11.08 0.88
N GLY A 197 0.11 10.86 0.42
CA GLY A 197 0.93 11.82 -0.32
C GLY A 197 0.99 13.25 0.20
N ILE A 198 1.85 13.53 1.19
CA ILE A 198 2.36 14.89 1.40
C ILE A 198 3.35 15.18 0.27
N LEU A 199 3.18 16.29 -0.43
CA LEU A 199 4.03 16.73 -1.53
C LEU A 199 4.31 18.23 -1.39
N ILE A 200 5.38 18.64 -2.05
CA ILE A 200 5.81 20.02 -2.10
C ILE A 200 6.02 20.39 -3.56
N ALA A 201 5.27 21.38 -4.04
CA ALA A 201 5.42 21.95 -5.37
C ALA A 201 4.94 23.41 -5.34
N ASP A 202 5.53 24.28 -6.14
CA ASP A 202 5.05 25.66 -6.27
C ASP A 202 3.76 25.66 -7.13
N MET A 203 2.63 25.97 -6.50
CA MET A 203 1.28 25.92 -7.07
C MET A 203 0.71 27.32 -7.32
N ASN A 204 1.43 28.38 -6.96
CA ASN A 204 0.98 29.77 -7.11
C ASN A 204 2.00 30.68 -7.82
N THR A 205 3.17 30.13 -8.22
CA THR A 205 4.30 30.78 -8.89
C THR A 205 5.02 31.86 -8.06
N ASP A 206 4.97 31.78 -6.73
CA ASP A 206 5.69 32.69 -5.83
C ASP A 206 7.15 32.27 -5.55
N GLY A 207 7.57 31.12 -6.07
CA GLY A 207 8.91 30.55 -5.89
C GLY A 207 9.10 29.81 -4.57
N ILE A 208 8.05 29.62 -3.79
CA ILE A 208 8.03 28.86 -2.53
C ILE A 208 7.18 27.60 -2.77
N GLY A 209 7.67 26.46 -2.26
CA GLY A 209 6.93 25.21 -2.39
C GLY A 209 5.69 25.20 -1.50
N ASP A 210 4.52 24.98 -2.11
CA ASP A 210 3.22 24.80 -1.47
C ASP A 210 3.02 23.35 -1.02
N VAL A 211 2.11 23.14 -0.05
CA VAL A 211 1.87 21.84 0.57
C VAL A 211 0.62 21.20 -0.01
N ILE A 212 0.78 20.04 -0.63
CA ILE A 212 -0.30 19.27 -1.22
C ILE A 212 -0.48 17.99 -0.41
N PHE A 213 -1.71 17.63 -0.08
CA PHE A 213 -2.01 16.37 0.61
C PHE A 213 -3.46 15.93 0.36
N THR A 214 -3.74 14.67 0.69
CA THR A 214 -5.10 14.13 0.62
C THR A 214 -5.60 13.69 1.98
N ASN A 215 -6.90 13.84 2.20
CA ASN A 215 -7.61 13.33 3.36
C ASN A 215 -8.95 12.77 2.89
N ASP A 216 -9.22 11.50 3.17
CA ASP A 216 -10.44 10.82 2.71
C ASP A 216 -10.69 11.04 1.20
N ASP A 217 -11.79 11.68 0.82
CA ASP A 217 -12.20 11.98 -0.55
C ASP A 217 -11.71 13.34 -1.07
N THR A 218 -10.84 14.02 -0.33
CA THR A 218 -10.47 15.42 -0.55
C THR A 218 -8.97 15.58 -0.86
N LEU A 219 -8.66 16.32 -1.92
CA LEU A 219 -7.33 16.79 -2.29
C LEU A 219 -7.22 18.27 -1.94
N THR A 220 -6.22 18.64 -1.14
CA THR A 220 -6.03 20.01 -0.63
C THR A 220 -4.66 20.54 -1.01
N VAL A 221 -4.61 21.81 -1.41
CA VAL A 221 -3.38 22.57 -1.63
C VAL A 221 -3.34 23.76 -0.68
N LEU A 222 -2.29 23.85 0.13
CA LEU A 222 -2.04 24.94 1.07
C LEU A 222 -0.83 25.75 0.64
N ASP A 223 -0.93 27.06 0.75
CA ASP A 223 0.16 28.01 0.51
C ASP A 223 1.35 27.72 1.43
N GLY A 224 2.56 27.63 0.87
CA GLY A 224 3.78 27.29 1.59
C GLY A 224 4.28 28.36 2.57
N THR A 225 3.82 29.61 2.43
CA THR A 225 4.22 30.75 3.26
C THR A 225 3.37 30.86 4.52
N ASN A 226 2.08 30.58 4.42
CA ASN A 226 1.10 30.88 5.46
C ASN A 226 0.13 29.72 5.76
N PHE A 227 0.20 28.63 5.00
CA PHE A 227 -0.63 27.42 5.12
C PHE A 227 -2.14 27.66 4.96
N THR A 228 -2.55 28.75 4.30
CA THR A 228 -3.94 28.95 3.91
C THR A 228 -4.26 28.13 2.66
N SER A 229 -5.51 27.69 2.54
CA SER A 229 -5.95 26.91 1.39
C SER A 229 -5.91 27.76 0.11
N ILE A 230 -5.16 27.31 -0.89
CA ILE A 230 -5.19 27.87 -2.25
C ILE A 230 -6.48 27.36 -2.92
N TRP A 231 -6.64 26.04 -2.96
CA TRP A 231 -7.85 25.37 -3.41
C TRP A 231 -7.94 23.95 -2.83
N ASN A 232 -9.15 23.40 -2.84
CA ASN A 232 -9.40 21.99 -2.56
C ASN A 232 -10.49 21.43 -3.48
N ILE A 233 -10.46 20.12 -3.68
CA ILE A 233 -11.51 19.39 -4.38
C ILE A 233 -11.97 18.19 -3.55
N THR A 234 -13.27 17.91 -3.57
CA THR A 234 -13.89 16.80 -2.83
C THR A 234 -14.67 15.94 -3.84
N LEU A 235 -14.41 14.62 -3.85
CA LEU A 235 -14.92 13.68 -4.85
C LEU A 235 -16.35 13.21 -4.58
N LYS A 236 -17.32 14.14 -4.59
CA LYS A 236 -18.71 13.83 -4.24
C LYS A 236 -19.48 13.00 -5.29
N GLU A 237 -18.94 12.90 -6.51
CA GLU A 237 -19.64 12.30 -7.66
C GLU A 237 -19.47 10.78 -7.75
N SER A 238 -18.49 10.21 -7.05
CA SER A 238 -18.03 8.82 -7.25
C SER A 238 -18.64 7.81 -6.26
N GLY A 239 -19.67 8.20 -5.51
CA GLY A 239 -20.15 7.42 -4.36
C GLY A 239 -19.22 7.59 -3.15
N HIS A 240 -19.17 6.59 -2.26
CA HIS A 240 -18.17 6.59 -1.19
C HIS A 240 -16.81 6.24 -1.80
N SER A 241 -15.86 7.17 -1.71
CA SER A 241 -14.55 7.03 -2.33
C SER A 241 -13.46 7.66 -1.49
N GLU A 242 -12.27 7.05 -1.51
CA GLU A 242 -11.14 7.45 -0.68
C GLU A 242 -9.91 7.63 -1.57
N ILE A 243 -9.21 8.76 -1.48
CA ILE A 243 -7.96 9.02 -2.20
C ILE A 243 -6.82 8.36 -1.43
N LEU A 244 -6.36 7.20 -1.93
CA LEU A 244 -5.35 6.37 -1.26
C LEU A 244 -4.01 6.35 -1.98
N ILE A 245 -4.01 6.64 -3.28
CA ILE A 245 -2.80 6.75 -4.07
C ILE A 245 -2.55 8.23 -4.30
N GLY A 246 -1.53 8.72 -3.61
CA GLY A 246 -1.27 10.14 -3.43
C GLY A 246 -0.99 10.87 -4.73
N PRO A 247 -1.17 12.19 -4.71
CA PRO A 247 -0.95 13.00 -5.88
C PRO A 247 0.49 12.87 -6.39
N THR A 248 0.70 13.16 -7.66
CA THR A 248 2.02 13.25 -8.27
C THR A 248 2.05 14.53 -9.08
N PRO A 249 2.96 15.48 -8.78
CA PRO A 249 3.03 16.75 -9.50
C PRO A 249 3.77 16.57 -10.83
N THR A 250 3.25 17.11 -11.92
CA THR A 250 3.85 17.03 -13.26
C THR A 250 3.35 18.19 -14.11
N TYR A 251 4.22 18.85 -14.88
CA TYR A 251 3.79 19.85 -15.87
C TYR A 251 3.18 19.16 -17.09
N PHE A 252 1.98 18.62 -16.92
CA PHE A 252 1.30 17.77 -17.90
C PHE A 252 0.69 18.60 -19.04
N ASN A 253 0.24 19.81 -18.76
CA ASN A 253 -0.35 20.73 -19.73
C ASN A 253 0.54 21.98 -19.98
N ASN A 254 0.09 22.91 -20.84
CA ASN A 254 0.88 24.06 -21.28
C ASN A 254 0.85 25.29 -20.34
N ASP A 255 0.43 25.12 -19.09
CA ASP A 255 0.45 26.17 -18.07
C ASP A 255 1.71 26.13 -17.18
N ALA A 256 1.77 27.03 -16.21
CA ALA A 256 2.91 27.20 -15.31
C ALA A 256 2.73 26.46 -13.97
N TYR A 257 1.66 25.70 -13.80
CA TYR A 257 1.28 25.04 -12.56
C TYR A 257 1.41 23.53 -12.73
N PRO A 258 2.08 22.81 -11.81
CA PRO A 258 2.15 21.37 -11.93
C PRO A 258 0.76 20.75 -11.67
N ASP A 259 0.32 19.92 -12.61
CA ASP A 259 -0.90 19.13 -12.54
C ASP A 259 -0.72 17.92 -11.62
N LEU A 260 -1.81 17.44 -11.02
CA LEU A 260 -1.79 16.41 -9.98
C LEU A 260 -2.52 15.15 -10.42
N LEU A 261 -1.77 14.08 -10.70
CA LEU A 261 -2.34 12.73 -10.89
C LEU A 261 -2.51 12.06 -9.53
N PHE A 262 -3.72 11.62 -9.22
CA PHE A 262 -4.03 10.82 -8.03
C PHE A 262 -5.00 9.69 -8.39
N THR A 263 -5.16 8.70 -7.52
CA THR A 263 -6.15 7.63 -7.72
C THR A 263 -6.99 7.43 -6.46
N ASN A 264 -8.31 7.53 -6.63
CA ASN A 264 -9.29 7.22 -5.60
C ASN A 264 -9.80 5.79 -5.73
N MET A 265 -10.02 5.14 -4.59
CA MET A 265 -10.71 3.86 -4.48
C MET A 265 -12.19 4.11 -4.28
N VAL A 266 -13.04 3.37 -4.99
CA VAL A 266 -14.50 3.47 -4.87
C VAL A 266 -15.02 2.17 -4.25
N GLY A 267 -15.75 2.26 -3.15
CA GLY A 267 -16.15 1.10 -2.36
C GLY A 267 -16.96 1.44 -1.12
N SER A 268 -17.14 0.47 -0.23
CA SER A 268 -17.79 0.70 1.07
C SER A 268 -16.85 1.36 2.07
N THR A 269 -15.64 0.82 2.24
CA THR A 269 -14.45 1.38 2.93
C THR A 269 -13.34 0.32 2.89
N PHE A 270 -12.17 0.56 3.48
CA PHE A 270 -11.09 -0.42 3.57
C PHE A 270 -11.57 -1.75 4.18
N PRO A 271 -11.28 -2.93 3.58
CA PRO A 271 -10.58 -3.20 2.31
C PRO A 271 -11.53 -3.53 1.12
N GLU A 272 -12.80 -3.14 1.19
CA GLU A 272 -13.87 -3.47 0.24
C GLU A 272 -14.02 -2.42 -0.87
N TYR A 273 -12.96 -2.25 -1.67
CA TYR A 273 -12.98 -1.38 -2.85
C TYR A 273 -13.39 -2.14 -4.12
N TYR A 274 -14.40 -1.63 -4.81
CA TYR A 274 -14.95 -2.22 -6.02
C TYR A 274 -14.08 -1.93 -7.24
N PHE A 275 -13.60 -0.70 -7.37
CA PHE A 275 -12.73 -0.28 -8.47
C PHE A 275 -11.91 0.95 -8.04
N SER A 276 -10.99 1.36 -8.91
CA SER A 276 -10.22 2.58 -8.74
C SER A 276 -10.44 3.53 -9.91
N GLU A 277 -10.27 4.82 -9.66
CA GLU A 277 -10.36 5.91 -10.65
C GLU A 277 -9.10 6.77 -10.56
N SER A 278 -8.27 6.73 -11.60
CA SER A 278 -7.13 7.65 -11.72
C SER A 278 -7.57 8.92 -12.44
N ARG A 279 -7.26 10.08 -11.86
CA ARG A 279 -7.70 11.41 -12.28
C ARG A 279 -6.51 12.38 -12.31
N ILE A 280 -6.55 13.35 -13.20
CA ILE A 280 -5.57 14.44 -13.27
C ILE A 280 -6.31 15.75 -12.96
N ALA A 281 -5.93 16.41 -11.87
CA ALA A 281 -6.43 17.73 -11.50
C ALA A 281 -5.45 18.82 -11.93
N SER A 282 -5.98 19.89 -12.52
CA SER A 282 -5.24 21.06 -12.95
C SER A 282 -4.58 21.75 -11.76
N GLY A 283 -3.30 22.11 -11.88
CA GLY A 283 -2.57 22.76 -10.79
C GLY A 283 -3.15 24.11 -10.36
N ASP A 284 -3.71 24.87 -11.32
CA ASP A 284 -4.23 26.23 -11.11
C ASP A 284 -5.57 26.28 -10.34
N SER A 285 -6.39 25.23 -10.46
CA SER A 285 -7.82 25.29 -10.12
C SER A 285 -8.41 24.00 -9.60
N GLY A 286 -7.69 22.89 -9.65
CA GLY A 286 -8.19 21.56 -9.30
C GLY A 286 -9.16 20.94 -10.32
N LYS A 287 -9.42 21.61 -11.46
CA LYS A 287 -10.33 21.08 -12.50
C LYS A 287 -9.77 19.81 -13.13
N PHE A 288 -10.61 18.82 -13.39
CA PHE A 288 -10.16 17.60 -14.04
C PHE A 288 -9.80 17.83 -15.51
N LEU A 289 -8.63 17.35 -15.92
CA LEU A 289 -8.10 17.49 -17.28
C LEU A 289 -8.50 16.34 -18.21
N LEU A 290 -8.93 15.20 -17.64
CA LEU A 290 -9.44 14.07 -18.41
C LEU A 290 -10.97 14.11 -18.45
N ASP A 291 -11.55 13.85 -19.63
CA ASP A 291 -13.00 13.75 -19.80
C ASP A 291 -13.60 12.64 -18.92
N GLU A 292 -12.88 11.52 -18.79
CA GLU A 292 -13.28 10.34 -18.02
C GLU A 292 -12.09 9.82 -17.21
N PRO A 293 -12.30 9.36 -15.96
CA PRO A 293 -11.24 8.75 -15.17
C PRO A 293 -10.78 7.43 -15.80
N MET A 294 -9.51 7.10 -15.58
CA MET A 294 -8.98 5.79 -15.97
C MET A 294 -9.37 4.76 -14.91
N LEU A 295 -10.05 3.71 -15.33
CA LEU A 295 -10.57 2.69 -14.42
C LEU A 295 -9.54 1.58 -14.18
N GLY A 296 -9.37 1.22 -12.92
CA GLY A 296 -8.64 0.03 -12.48
C GLY A 296 -9.46 -0.86 -11.54
N SER A 297 -8.85 -1.91 -11.03
CA SER A 297 -9.34 -2.69 -9.90
C SER A 297 -9.16 -1.89 -8.60
N GLY A 298 -9.93 -2.24 -7.57
CA GLY A 298 -9.89 -1.58 -6.25
C GLY A 298 -8.65 -1.92 -5.43
N GLU A 299 -7.50 -2.00 -6.08
CA GLU A 299 -6.23 -2.30 -5.44
C GLU A 299 -5.40 -1.02 -5.27
N VAL A 300 -4.92 -0.80 -4.05
CA VAL A 300 -3.95 0.24 -3.75
C VAL A 300 -2.58 -0.16 -4.31
N THR A 301 -2.08 0.65 -5.25
CA THR A 301 -0.74 0.56 -5.82
C THR A 301 0.14 1.72 -5.34
N SER A 302 1.39 1.72 -5.76
CA SER A 302 2.35 2.80 -5.53
C SER A 302 1.90 4.09 -6.24
N PRO A 303 2.19 5.28 -5.68
CA PRO A 303 2.04 6.54 -6.37
C PRO A 303 2.79 6.58 -7.70
N ALA A 304 2.35 7.47 -8.59
CA ALA A 304 3.02 7.70 -9.86
C ALA A 304 4.35 8.43 -9.66
N ILE A 305 5.14 8.52 -10.74
CA ILE A 305 6.33 9.36 -10.80
C ILE A 305 6.30 10.23 -12.06
N ALA A 306 6.83 11.44 -11.95
CA ALA A 306 6.95 12.38 -13.04
C ALA A 306 8.23 12.14 -13.84
N ILE A 307 8.14 12.17 -15.16
CA ILE A 307 9.28 12.18 -16.08
C ILE A 307 9.28 13.54 -16.76
N SER A 308 10.33 14.33 -16.54
CA SER A 308 10.45 15.61 -17.23
C SER A 308 10.94 15.41 -18.66
N PHE A 309 10.30 16.12 -19.61
CA PHE A 309 10.67 16.08 -21.02
C PHE A 309 10.82 17.49 -21.57
N SER A 310 11.75 17.68 -22.50
CA SER A 310 12.03 19.01 -23.04
C SER A 310 10.80 19.66 -23.68
N GLY A 311 10.51 20.90 -23.30
CA GLY A 311 9.38 21.69 -23.79
C GLY A 311 8.27 21.81 -22.76
N ILE A 312 7.50 22.90 -22.83
CA ILE A 312 6.40 23.17 -21.91
C ILE A 312 5.29 22.13 -22.12
N GLY A 313 4.80 21.56 -21.02
CA GLY A 313 3.72 20.58 -21.04
C GLY A 313 4.10 19.20 -21.57
N ASN A 314 5.38 18.90 -21.74
CA ASN A 314 5.79 17.59 -22.26
C ASN A 314 6.10 16.57 -21.17
N ASP A 315 6.03 16.96 -19.90
CA ASP A 315 6.27 16.05 -18.81
C ASP A 315 5.20 14.94 -18.80
N MET A 316 5.61 13.77 -18.32
CA MET A 316 4.81 12.55 -18.41
C MET A 316 4.62 11.92 -17.05
N PHE A 317 3.42 11.39 -16.82
CA PHE A 317 3.16 10.50 -15.71
C PHE A 317 3.59 9.08 -16.05
N LEU A 318 4.32 8.46 -15.14
CA LEU A 318 4.53 7.02 -15.10
C LEU A 318 3.75 6.45 -13.91
N PHE A 319 2.65 5.73 -14.17
CA PHE A 319 1.70 5.35 -13.12
C PHE A 319 1.25 3.89 -13.22
N TRP A 320 0.92 3.31 -12.07
CA TRP A 320 0.44 1.95 -11.96
C TRP A 320 -1.07 1.86 -12.14
N SER A 321 -1.52 0.79 -12.78
CA SER A 321 -2.93 0.40 -12.83
C SER A 321 -3.04 -1.11 -12.65
N SER A 322 -3.87 -1.53 -11.70
CA SER A 322 -4.25 -2.93 -11.57
C SER A 322 -5.56 -3.16 -12.33
N THR A 323 -5.66 -4.27 -13.06
CA THR A 323 -6.83 -4.56 -13.89
C THR A 323 -7.24 -6.03 -13.79
N CYS A 324 -8.54 -6.29 -13.88
CA CYS A 324 -9.09 -7.63 -14.12
C CYS A 324 -9.46 -7.75 -15.61
N SER A 325 -9.42 -8.96 -16.18
CA SER A 325 -9.77 -9.18 -17.60
C SER A 325 -11.28 -9.12 -17.84
N THR A 326 -11.91 -7.98 -17.61
CA THR A 326 -13.37 -7.79 -17.64
C THR A 326 -13.75 -6.47 -18.33
N SER A 327 -15.04 -6.30 -18.62
CA SER A 327 -15.56 -5.06 -19.21
C SER A 327 -15.60 -3.92 -18.18
N LYS A 328 -15.54 -2.66 -18.65
CA LYS A 328 -15.63 -1.47 -17.77
C LYS A 328 -16.89 -1.49 -16.89
N SER A 329 -18.04 -1.92 -17.44
CA SER A 329 -19.30 -2.01 -16.70
C SER A 329 -19.25 -3.09 -15.61
N ASN A 330 -18.62 -4.22 -15.89
CA ASN A 330 -18.47 -5.29 -14.90
C ASN A 330 -17.49 -4.91 -13.79
N GLN A 331 -16.43 -4.16 -14.11
CA GLN A 331 -15.44 -3.71 -13.14
C GLN A 331 -16.07 -2.87 -12.01
N LYS A 332 -17.08 -2.05 -12.34
CA LYS A 332 -17.80 -1.18 -11.39
C LYS A 332 -18.82 -1.92 -10.50
N GLN A 333 -19.04 -3.22 -10.69
CA GLN A 333 -20.01 -3.96 -9.88
C GLN A 333 -19.59 -4.03 -8.41
N GLU A 334 -20.52 -3.65 -7.54
CA GLU A 334 -20.36 -3.77 -6.09
C GLU A 334 -20.26 -5.24 -5.67
N PHE A 335 -19.51 -5.51 -4.61
CA PHE A 335 -19.42 -6.82 -4.00
C PHE A 335 -19.33 -6.69 -2.48
N THR A 336 -19.58 -7.78 -1.77
CA THR A 336 -19.45 -7.82 -0.32
C THR A 336 -18.91 -9.18 0.07
N PHE A 337 -17.97 -9.23 1.02
CA PHE A 337 -17.54 -10.50 1.58
C PHE A 337 -18.63 -11.09 2.47
N THR A 338 -18.65 -12.42 2.61
CA THR A 338 -19.51 -13.08 3.61
C THR A 338 -19.15 -12.60 5.03
N LYS A 339 -20.14 -12.46 5.91
CA LYS A 339 -19.90 -12.13 7.32
C LYS A 339 -19.01 -13.17 7.96
N GLY A 340 -18.15 -12.72 8.88
CA GLY A 340 -17.13 -13.55 9.51
C GLY A 340 -15.79 -13.61 8.77
N THR A 341 -15.72 -13.08 7.53
CA THR A 341 -14.43 -12.92 6.83
C THR A 341 -13.59 -11.86 7.56
N THR A 342 -12.42 -12.26 8.03
CA THR A 342 -11.49 -11.39 8.78
C THR A 342 -10.82 -10.35 7.90
N LEU A 343 -10.31 -9.27 8.50
CA LEU A 343 -9.57 -8.23 7.77
C LEU A 343 -8.35 -8.79 7.00
N PHE A 344 -7.64 -9.74 7.63
CA PHE A 344 -6.52 -10.43 7.01
C PHE A 344 -6.95 -11.20 5.76
N GLU A 345 -8.03 -12.00 5.84
CA GLU A 345 -8.56 -12.72 4.67
C GLU A 345 -8.99 -11.76 3.56
N LYS A 346 -9.73 -10.70 3.88
CA LYS A 346 -10.19 -9.71 2.90
C LYS A 346 -9.04 -9.05 2.15
N THR A 347 -7.99 -8.63 2.86
CA THR A 347 -6.83 -7.94 2.28
C THR A 347 -5.95 -8.84 1.41
N HIS A 348 -6.02 -10.16 1.61
CA HIS A 348 -5.26 -11.18 0.89
C HIS A 348 -6.13 -11.97 -0.13
N ALA A 349 -7.32 -11.45 -0.45
CA ALA A 349 -8.24 -12.07 -1.39
C ALA A 349 -7.86 -11.79 -2.86
N ASP A 350 -7.96 -12.79 -3.73
CA ASP A 350 -7.85 -12.62 -5.19
C ASP A 350 -9.19 -12.13 -5.76
N LEU A 351 -9.41 -10.81 -5.71
CA LEU A 351 -10.66 -10.18 -6.11
C LEU A 351 -10.98 -10.38 -7.60
N CYS A 352 -9.98 -10.42 -8.50
CA CYS A 352 -10.21 -10.67 -9.91
C CYS A 352 -10.73 -12.09 -10.16
N LYS A 353 -10.21 -13.07 -9.41
CA LYS A 353 -10.68 -14.45 -9.47
C LYS A 353 -12.06 -14.59 -8.82
N LEU A 354 -12.28 -14.02 -7.64
CA LEU A 354 -13.54 -14.13 -6.92
C LEU A 354 -14.70 -13.46 -7.66
N ARG A 355 -14.47 -12.29 -8.26
CA ARG A 355 -15.52 -11.49 -8.91
C ARG A 355 -15.76 -11.86 -10.37
N PHE A 356 -14.68 -12.20 -11.09
CA PHE A 356 -14.75 -12.33 -12.54
C PHE A 356 -14.17 -13.65 -13.08
N ASN A 357 -13.63 -14.50 -12.21
CA ASN A 357 -12.89 -15.70 -12.62
C ASN A 357 -11.75 -15.39 -13.61
N THR A 358 -11.03 -14.29 -13.37
CA THR A 358 -9.90 -13.82 -14.19
C THR A 358 -8.67 -13.58 -13.34
N SER A 359 -7.50 -13.49 -13.97
CA SER A 359 -6.27 -13.09 -13.29
C SER A 359 -6.11 -11.57 -13.21
N GLN A 360 -5.58 -11.13 -12.07
CA GLN A 360 -5.13 -9.76 -11.88
C GLN A 360 -3.89 -9.47 -12.74
N ASP A 361 -3.86 -8.30 -13.37
CA ASP A 361 -2.68 -7.78 -14.06
C ASP A 361 -2.33 -6.39 -13.54
N VAL A 362 -1.13 -6.27 -12.98
CA VAL A 362 -0.54 -4.98 -12.57
C VAL A 362 0.29 -4.44 -13.72
N GLN A 363 -0.08 -3.26 -14.20
CA GLN A 363 0.41 -2.61 -15.41
C GLN A 363 1.03 -1.25 -15.09
N LEU A 364 2.10 -0.89 -15.81
CA LEU A 364 2.75 0.42 -15.72
C LEU A 364 2.52 1.17 -17.02
N PHE A 365 1.93 2.36 -16.94
CA PHE A 365 1.58 3.19 -18.07
C PHE A 365 2.38 4.50 -18.07
N LEU A 366 2.73 4.95 -19.27
CA LEU A 366 3.27 6.27 -19.55
C LEU A 366 2.19 7.15 -20.19
N LEU A 367 1.88 8.28 -19.58
CA LEU A 367 0.83 9.19 -20.03
C LEU A 367 1.36 10.62 -20.14
N SER A 368 1.07 11.28 -21.27
CA SER A 368 1.33 12.71 -21.51
C SER A 368 0.10 13.32 -22.17
N GLN A 369 0.00 14.66 -22.23
CA GLN A 369 -1.12 15.32 -22.92
C GLN A 369 -1.24 14.95 -24.41
N HIS A 370 -0.15 14.45 -25.01
CA HIS A 370 -0.08 14.05 -26.42
C HIS A 370 -0.49 12.58 -26.66
N ILE A 371 -0.81 11.84 -25.60
CA ILE A 371 -1.14 10.41 -25.66
C ILE A 371 -2.54 10.22 -25.08
N GLN A 372 -3.42 9.53 -25.80
CA GLN A 372 -4.75 9.23 -25.30
C GLN A 372 -4.68 8.32 -24.06
N PRO A 373 -5.48 8.58 -23.01
CA PRO A 373 -5.62 7.69 -21.87
C PRO A 373 -5.98 6.24 -22.28
N PRO A 374 -5.42 5.21 -21.63
CA PRO A 374 -4.61 5.27 -20.41
C PRO A 374 -3.11 5.54 -20.63
N GLY A 375 -2.67 5.74 -21.88
CA GLY A 375 -1.26 5.93 -22.20
C GLY A 375 -0.62 4.73 -22.89
N ILE A 376 0.72 4.70 -22.90
CA ILE A 376 1.53 3.61 -23.47
C ILE A 376 1.85 2.61 -22.35
N LEU A 377 1.52 1.33 -22.57
CA LEU A 377 1.86 0.24 -21.64
C LEU A 377 3.36 -0.07 -21.73
N LEU A 378 4.10 0.14 -20.63
CA LEU A 378 5.54 -0.14 -20.52
C LEU A 378 5.83 -1.49 -19.86
N TYR A 379 5.03 -1.87 -18.86
CA TYR A 379 5.20 -3.13 -18.13
C TYR A 379 3.85 -3.77 -17.86
N SER A 380 3.79 -5.11 -17.93
CA SER A 380 2.65 -5.91 -17.50
C SER A 380 3.16 -7.14 -16.76
N SER A 381 2.59 -7.37 -15.58
CA SER A 381 2.90 -8.53 -14.73
C SER A 381 2.64 -9.87 -15.45
N ARG A 382 1.72 -9.91 -16.41
CA ARG A 382 1.45 -11.10 -17.24
C ARG A 382 2.63 -11.52 -18.11
N ASN A 383 3.46 -10.59 -18.56
CA ASN A 383 4.57 -10.88 -19.48
C ASN A 383 5.83 -11.38 -18.76
N VAL A 384 5.94 -11.16 -17.45
CA VAL A 384 7.14 -11.50 -16.64
C VAL A 384 6.98 -12.83 -15.91
N TRP A 385 5.78 -13.42 -15.97
CA TRP A 385 5.41 -14.66 -15.29
C TRP A 385 6.24 -15.88 -15.74
N ASP A 386 6.58 -15.97 -17.03
CA ASP A 386 7.18 -17.16 -17.63
C ASP A 386 8.62 -17.47 -17.17
N ASN A 387 9.34 -16.50 -16.57
CA ASN A 387 10.78 -16.66 -16.31
C ASN A 387 11.19 -16.86 -14.84
N ASN A 388 10.32 -16.66 -13.84
CA ASN A 388 10.80 -16.46 -12.45
C ASN A 388 9.99 -17.10 -11.30
N THR A 389 8.88 -17.79 -11.56
CA THR A 389 7.97 -18.28 -10.50
C THR A 389 8.28 -19.68 -9.97
N GLU A 390 9.24 -20.40 -10.55
CA GLU A 390 9.65 -21.73 -10.06
C GLU A 390 10.14 -21.73 -8.61
N ASN A 391 10.64 -20.59 -8.09
CA ASN A 391 11.21 -20.53 -6.74
C ASN A 391 10.28 -19.99 -5.64
N ALA A 392 9.16 -19.33 -5.98
CA ALA A 392 8.20 -18.85 -4.97
C ALA A 392 7.13 -19.90 -4.63
N GLY A 393 6.74 -20.73 -5.61
CA GLY A 393 5.66 -21.71 -5.45
C GLY A 393 6.02 -22.99 -4.70
N VAL A 394 7.32 -23.29 -4.51
CA VAL A 394 7.76 -24.53 -3.84
C VAL A 394 7.66 -24.41 -2.31
N ALA A 395 7.86 -23.22 -1.74
CA ALA A 395 7.77 -23.00 -0.30
C ALA A 395 6.31 -23.06 0.23
N ALA A 396 5.32 -22.66 -0.59
CA ALA A 396 3.92 -22.59 -0.17
C ALA A 396 3.22 -23.96 -0.07
N LYS A 397 3.79 -25.04 -0.63
CA LYS A 397 3.13 -26.36 -0.67
C LYS A 397 3.25 -27.18 0.63
N HIS A 398 4.13 -26.80 1.56
CA HIS A 398 4.38 -27.62 2.76
C HIS A 398 3.72 -27.13 4.06
N PHE A 399 3.04 -25.98 4.09
CA PHE A 399 2.47 -25.41 5.31
C PHE A 399 0.93 -25.47 5.39
N ILE A 400 0.32 -26.62 5.08
CA ILE A 400 -1.11 -26.86 5.40
C ILE A 400 -1.30 -27.56 6.76
N HIS A 401 -0.22 -28.02 7.41
CA HIS A 401 -0.34 -28.64 8.73
C HIS A 401 0.87 -28.33 9.62
N GLU A 402 0.84 -27.20 10.34
CA GLU A 402 1.42 -27.09 11.69
C GLU A 402 0.99 -25.77 12.35
N SER A 403 -0.16 -25.84 13.02
CA SER A 403 -0.59 -25.11 14.23
C SER A 403 -0.07 -23.70 14.50
N ASP A 404 -0.93 -22.71 14.26
CA ASP A 404 -0.98 -21.45 14.98
C ASP A 404 -1.87 -21.61 16.24
N GLN A 405 -1.45 -22.47 17.18
CA GLN A 405 -2.19 -22.81 18.41
C GLN A 405 -1.68 -22.12 19.68
N SER A 406 -0.95 -21.00 19.60
CA SER A 406 -0.52 -20.28 20.81
C SER A 406 -1.02 -18.84 20.97
N VAL A 407 -2.04 -18.40 20.21
CA VAL A 407 -2.67 -17.07 20.44
C VAL A 407 -4.16 -17.17 20.83
N ASN A 408 -4.74 -18.37 20.91
CA ASN A 408 -6.17 -18.57 21.16
C ASN A 408 -6.50 -19.33 22.46
N SER A 409 -5.90 -18.94 23.60
CA SER A 409 -6.32 -19.51 24.89
C SER A 409 -6.30 -18.53 26.07
N LEU A 410 -6.98 -17.39 25.97
CA LEU A 410 -7.39 -16.62 27.16
C LEU A 410 -8.84 -16.10 27.10
N HIS A 411 -9.74 -16.80 26.41
CA HIS A 411 -11.18 -16.56 26.58
C HIS A 411 -11.97 -17.87 26.56
N LYS A 412 -12.07 -18.51 27.74
CA LYS A 412 -13.25 -19.24 28.26
C LYS A 412 -12.83 -20.04 29.49
N ASN A 413 -13.13 -19.53 30.68
CA ASN A 413 -13.66 -20.34 31.76
C ASN A 413 -14.39 -19.44 32.76
N ARG A 414 -15.72 -19.59 32.78
CA ARG A 414 -16.64 -18.93 33.68
C ARG A 414 -17.26 -20.03 34.53
N HIS A 415 -17.04 -20.01 35.86
CA HIS A 415 -18.05 -20.15 36.92
C HIS A 415 -17.55 -20.81 38.23
N LYS A 416 -18.08 -20.24 39.32
CA LYS A 416 -18.34 -20.77 40.68
C LYS A 416 -17.26 -20.59 41.77
N SER A 417 -17.35 -19.41 42.40
CA SER A 417 -17.54 -19.16 43.84
C SER A 417 -17.01 -20.16 44.87
N HIS A 418 -16.12 -19.68 45.75
CA HIS A 418 -16.37 -19.68 47.20
C HIS A 418 -15.61 -18.52 47.88
N PHE A 419 -16.26 -17.98 48.90
CA PHE A 419 -16.04 -16.69 49.56
C PHE A 419 -15.38 -16.90 50.93
N SER A 420 -14.42 -16.05 51.29
CA SER A 420 -14.00 -15.72 52.67
C SER A 420 -13.12 -14.46 52.58
N SER A 421 -13.75 -13.27 52.64
CA SER A 421 -13.75 -12.36 53.80
C SER A 421 -12.39 -11.68 54.04
N GLN A 422 -12.11 -10.52 53.41
CA GLN A 422 -12.50 -9.14 53.82
C GLN A 422 -11.27 -8.40 54.40
N PRO A 423 -11.23 -7.05 54.47
CA PRO A 423 -11.81 -6.02 53.60
C PRO A 423 -10.72 -4.95 53.26
N ASP A 424 -10.87 -3.92 52.43
CA ASP A 424 -11.83 -2.81 52.40
C ASP A 424 -11.64 -2.08 51.05
N GLU A 425 -12.70 -1.95 50.24
CA GLU A 425 -13.47 -0.71 50.04
C GLU A 425 -12.74 0.35 49.17
N LYS A 426 -13.29 0.91 48.10
CA LYS A 426 -14.68 0.95 47.59
C LYS A 426 -14.67 1.50 46.14
N LYS A 427 -15.53 0.88 45.33
CA LYS A 427 -16.47 1.48 44.34
C LYS A 427 -15.97 2.07 43.01
N ASN A 428 -16.13 1.21 41.99
CA ASN A 428 -16.88 1.43 40.74
C ASN A 428 -17.61 2.78 40.58
N ALA A 429 -17.46 3.39 39.41
CA ALA A 429 -18.58 3.61 38.48
C ALA A 429 -18.06 4.00 37.09
N PHE A 430 -18.53 3.24 36.08
CA PHE A 430 -18.56 3.65 34.69
C PHE A 430 -19.39 4.92 34.50
N ASN A 431 -18.97 5.83 33.62
CA ASN A 431 -19.86 6.46 32.63
C ASN A 431 -19.09 7.26 31.58
N PHE A 432 -19.48 7.03 30.32
CA PHE A 432 -19.13 7.82 29.14
C PHE A 432 -19.85 9.17 29.12
N GLY A 433 -19.17 10.19 28.59
CA GLY A 433 -19.78 11.30 27.85
C GLY A 433 -19.85 12.66 28.56
N LYS A 434 -19.15 13.66 28.00
CA LYS A 434 -19.73 14.87 27.38
C LYS A 434 -18.70 16.02 27.29
N TYR A 435 -18.59 16.59 26.09
CA TYR A 435 -18.14 17.96 25.85
C TYR A 435 -19.12 18.96 26.51
N VAL A 436 -18.59 20.06 27.09
CA VAL A 436 -18.83 21.49 26.76
C VAL A 436 -18.18 22.36 27.86
N ASP A 437 -17.13 23.08 27.44
CA ASP A 437 -16.77 24.50 27.63
C ASP A 437 -16.94 25.26 28.97
N GLY A 438 -15.92 26.06 29.30
CA GLY A 438 -16.02 27.24 30.17
C GLY A 438 -14.99 27.42 31.30
N GLY A 439 -13.96 28.25 31.06
CA GLY A 439 -13.51 29.25 32.06
C GLY A 439 -12.21 29.01 32.85
N ASN A 440 -11.14 29.70 32.42
CA ASN A 440 -10.01 30.27 33.19
C ASN A 440 -9.68 29.71 34.60
N SER A 441 -8.50 29.11 34.73
CA SER A 441 -7.39 29.67 35.52
C SER A 441 -6.17 28.76 35.36
N GLY A 442 -4.99 29.38 35.20
CA GLY A 442 -3.78 28.68 34.79
C GLY A 442 -3.32 27.66 35.82
N ASP A 443 -2.90 26.51 35.32
CA ASP A 443 -1.74 25.84 35.89
C ASP A 443 -0.97 25.10 34.79
N LYS A 444 0.35 25.23 34.84
CA LYS A 444 1.29 24.63 33.89
C LYS A 444 1.40 23.14 34.20
N SER A 445 0.57 22.29 33.59
CA SER A 445 0.84 20.85 33.60
C SER A 445 1.71 20.48 32.41
N GLN A 446 3.01 20.36 32.67
CA GLN A 446 3.93 19.57 31.86
C GLN A 446 3.34 18.17 31.68
N TRP A 447 2.94 17.83 30.46
CA TRP A 447 2.64 16.45 30.10
C TRP A 447 3.97 15.72 29.95
N ASN A 448 4.47 15.18 31.06
CA ASN A 448 5.50 14.14 31.02
C ASN A 448 4.86 12.90 30.42
N PHE A 449 4.95 12.74 29.10
CA PHE A 449 4.69 11.47 28.45
C PHE A 449 5.72 10.46 28.93
N PRO A 450 5.32 9.21 29.26
CA PRO A 450 6.29 8.18 29.60
C PRO A 450 7.21 7.99 28.40
N TYR A 451 8.48 8.29 28.61
CA TYR A 451 9.58 7.88 27.75
C TYR A 451 9.47 6.35 27.64
N ASP A 452 9.18 5.81 26.46
CA ASP A 452 9.21 4.37 26.27
C ASP A 452 10.69 3.93 26.22
N ASP A 453 11.24 3.61 27.39
CA ASP A 453 12.58 3.04 27.56
C ASP A 453 12.76 1.69 26.82
N ASN A 454 11.71 1.14 26.19
CA ASN A 454 11.76 -0.13 25.46
C ASN A 454 11.94 0.01 23.95
N MET A 455 12.24 1.19 23.39
CA MET A 455 12.79 1.21 22.04
C MET A 455 14.13 0.46 22.08
N PRO A 456 14.30 -0.64 21.32
CA PRO A 456 15.58 -1.33 21.31
C PRO A 456 16.61 -0.33 20.81
N ALA A 457 17.62 -0.03 21.64
CA ALA A 457 18.77 0.74 21.23
C ALA A 457 19.24 0.17 19.89
N LEU A 458 19.16 0.98 18.84
CA LEU A 458 19.63 0.59 17.52
C LEU A 458 21.14 0.36 17.68
N PRO A 459 21.66 -0.84 17.40
CA PRO A 459 23.09 -1.12 17.57
C PRO A 459 23.89 -0.10 16.76
N SER A 460 24.95 0.45 17.36
CA SER A 460 25.91 1.33 16.71
C SER A 460 26.66 0.55 15.64
N VAL A 461 26.26 0.69 14.38
CA VAL A 461 26.87 0.01 13.23
C VAL A 461 27.40 1.04 12.25
N ASN A 462 28.73 1.15 12.16
CA ASN A 462 29.50 2.06 11.31
C ASN A 462 29.25 1.87 9.79
N LEU A 463 28.14 2.39 9.27
CA LEU A 463 27.78 2.64 7.85
C LEU A 463 28.94 3.25 7.04
N GLY A 464 29.64 4.27 7.55
CA GLY A 464 30.66 4.98 6.77
C GLY A 464 31.94 4.17 6.53
N GLU A 465 32.38 3.39 7.51
CA GLU A 465 33.56 2.52 7.37
C GLU A 465 33.26 1.28 6.50
N LEU A 466 32.02 0.80 6.47
CA LEU A 466 31.58 -0.29 5.59
C LEU A 466 31.51 0.14 4.12
N ALA A 467 31.04 1.37 3.85
CA ALA A 467 31.09 1.97 2.51
C ALA A 467 32.53 2.17 2.02
N MET A 468 33.45 2.66 2.86
CA MET A 468 34.88 2.77 2.50
C MET A 468 35.55 1.40 2.28
N ARG A 469 35.11 0.34 2.97
CA ARG A 469 35.59 -1.03 2.69
C ARG A 469 35.08 -1.58 1.36
N TYR A 470 33.94 -1.10 0.87
CA TYR A 470 33.42 -1.45 -0.45
C TYR A 470 34.37 -0.98 -1.56
N GLU A 471 34.84 0.28 -1.50
CA GLU A 471 35.85 0.84 -2.42
C GLU A 471 37.12 -0.04 -2.51
N ALA A 472 37.59 -0.58 -1.38
CA ALA A 472 38.82 -1.38 -1.34
C ALA A 472 38.70 -2.77 -2.00
N SER A 473 37.47 -3.27 -2.21
CA SER A 473 37.22 -4.64 -2.72
C SER A 473 36.97 -4.72 -4.22
N TYR A 474 36.69 -3.60 -4.88
CA TYR A 474 36.40 -3.52 -6.32
C TYR A 474 37.57 -2.86 -7.06
N GLN A 475 38.70 -3.56 -7.16
CA GLN A 475 39.75 -3.19 -8.12
C GLN A 475 39.46 -3.80 -9.50
N ASP A 476 39.50 -2.90 -10.47
CA ASP A 476 39.22 -3.04 -11.90
C ASP A 476 39.74 -4.35 -12.51
N GLY A 477 38.83 -5.13 -13.07
CA GLY A 477 39.10 -6.35 -13.82
C GLY A 477 38.43 -6.31 -15.19
N VAL A 478 38.54 -5.20 -15.92
CA VAL A 478 37.98 -5.06 -17.27
C VAL A 478 39.07 -5.29 -18.31
N ASN A 479 39.07 -6.49 -18.92
CA ASN A 479 39.60 -6.66 -20.27
C ASN A 479 38.50 -6.23 -21.24
N HIS A 480 38.76 -5.13 -21.95
CA HIS A 480 38.01 -4.71 -23.11
C HIS A 480 38.10 -5.77 -24.22
N ASP A 481 36.95 -6.18 -24.76
CA ASP A 481 36.90 -6.72 -26.12
C ASP A 481 35.82 -5.95 -26.88
N GLU A 482 36.28 -5.13 -27.82
CA GLU A 482 35.45 -4.32 -28.70
C GLU A 482 34.92 -5.18 -29.86
N GLY A 483 33.64 -4.98 -30.18
CA GLY A 483 33.15 -5.14 -31.55
C GLY A 483 32.30 -6.36 -31.84
N ARG A 484 30.99 -6.14 -31.99
CA ARG A 484 30.28 -6.45 -33.24
C ARG A 484 28.91 -5.80 -33.27
N ASP A 485 28.73 -4.94 -34.27
CA ASP A 485 27.43 -4.43 -34.72
C ASP A 485 26.53 -5.60 -35.16
N GLU A 486 25.49 -5.88 -34.37
CA GLU A 486 24.32 -6.58 -34.88
C GLU A 486 23.15 -5.61 -34.98
N LYS A 487 22.82 -5.25 -36.23
CA LYS A 487 21.55 -4.60 -36.58
C LYS A 487 20.39 -5.51 -36.15
N MET A 488 19.79 -5.24 -35.00
CA MET A 488 18.60 -5.96 -34.55
C MET A 488 17.31 -5.30 -35.06
N SER A 489 16.68 -6.01 -35.97
CA SER A 489 15.35 -5.77 -36.53
C SER A 489 14.29 -5.73 -35.43
N TYR A 490 13.47 -4.66 -35.40
CA TYR A 490 12.24 -4.59 -34.61
C TYR A 490 11.20 -5.58 -35.17
N GLY A 491 11.32 -6.86 -34.81
CA GLY A 491 10.31 -7.88 -35.01
C GLY A 491 9.57 -8.13 -33.71
N LYS A 492 8.35 -7.59 -33.57
CA LYS A 492 7.39 -8.03 -32.55
C LYS A 492 7.02 -9.49 -32.83
N GLU A 493 7.69 -10.44 -32.20
CA GLU A 493 7.15 -11.78 -32.01
C GLU A 493 6.51 -11.86 -30.62
N MET A 494 5.18 -11.64 -30.59
CA MET A 494 4.36 -12.10 -29.46
C MET A 494 4.44 -13.62 -29.43
N LYS A 495 5.30 -14.18 -28.59
CA LYS A 495 5.34 -15.62 -28.34
C LYS A 495 4.04 -16.06 -27.64
N ARG A 496 3.52 -17.21 -28.07
CA ARG A 496 2.24 -17.77 -27.65
C ARG A 496 2.15 -17.95 -26.14
N PHE A 497 1.04 -17.46 -25.61
CA PHE A 497 0.59 -17.46 -24.21
C PHE A 497 0.69 -18.84 -23.55
N ALA A 498 1.47 -18.92 -22.47
CA ALA A 498 1.43 -20.04 -21.54
C ALA A 498 0.25 -19.89 -20.59
N ASN A 499 -0.46 -21.00 -20.34
CA ASN A 499 -1.61 -21.03 -19.43
C ASN A 499 -1.17 -20.78 -17.98
N TYR A 500 -1.89 -19.87 -17.33
CA TYR A 500 -1.83 -19.48 -15.92
C TYR A 500 -1.85 -20.71 -14.98
N GLN A 501 -0.73 -21.06 -14.35
CA GLN A 501 -0.64 -22.24 -13.45
C GLN A 501 -0.15 -21.96 -12.01
N GLY A 502 0.16 -20.72 -11.62
CA GLY A 502 0.46 -20.41 -10.21
C GLY A 502 -0.42 -19.28 -9.71
N GLY A 503 -1.32 -19.56 -8.78
CA GLY A 503 -2.22 -18.56 -8.21
C GLY A 503 -1.52 -17.67 -7.18
N LEU A 504 -0.59 -16.81 -7.60
CA LEU A 504 -0.05 -15.71 -6.79
C LEU A 504 -0.64 -14.38 -7.30
N ILE A 505 -0.83 -13.40 -6.41
CA ILE A 505 -1.36 -12.07 -6.75
C ILE A 505 -0.18 -11.09 -6.94
N PRO A 506 -0.08 -10.37 -8.08
CA PRO A 506 0.94 -9.33 -8.27
C PRO A 506 0.61 -8.11 -7.44
N ARG A 507 1.60 -7.54 -6.75
CA ARG A 507 1.46 -6.28 -6.03
C ARG A 507 2.58 -5.31 -6.38
N ALA A 508 2.23 -4.03 -6.51
CA ALA A 508 3.17 -2.92 -6.68
C ALA A 508 2.82 -1.82 -5.67
N ARG A 509 3.13 -2.02 -4.37
CA ARG A 509 2.69 -1.11 -3.28
C ARG A 509 3.78 -0.19 -2.69
N SER A 510 5.04 -0.35 -3.05
CA SER A 510 6.12 0.51 -2.54
C SER A 510 6.63 1.48 -3.60
N THR A 511 7.26 2.57 -3.14
CA THR A 511 7.65 3.72 -3.94
C THR A 511 8.53 3.33 -5.13
N VAL A 512 8.43 4.14 -6.18
CA VAL A 512 9.24 4.03 -7.40
C VAL A 512 10.24 5.18 -7.39
N THR A 513 11.43 4.96 -7.93
CA THR A 513 12.37 6.04 -8.20
C THR A 513 12.99 5.90 -9.59
N LEU A 514 13.34 7.05 -10.17
CA LEU A 514 14.09 7.12 -11.42
C LEU A 514 15.59 7.13 -11.09
N VAL A 515 16.36 6.40 -11.87
CA VAL A 515 17.83 6.41 -11.79
C VAL A 515 18.42 6.67 -13.16
N ASP A 516 19.63 7.21 -13.17
CA ASP A 516 20.40 7.32 -14.41
C ASP A 516 20.60 5.93 -15.02
N ALA A 517 20.57 5.85 -16.36
CA ALA A 517 20.68 4.57 -17.04
C ALA A 517 22.00 3.85 -16.70
N ILE A 518 21.90 2.60 -16.25
CA ILE A 518 23.02 1.83 -15.71
C ILE A 518 23.98 1.37 -16.84
N ASN A 519 23.44 1.02 -18.01
CA ASN A 519 24.20 0.43 -19.11
C ASN A 519 24.20 1.29 -20.41
N ALA A 520 23.49 2.41 -20.45
CA ALA A 520 23.26 3.18 -21.69
C ALA A 520 22.93 4.66 -21.42
N THR A 521 22.49 5.39 -22.45
CA THR A 521 21.86 6.71 -22.31
C THR A 521 20.35 6.55 -22.14
N GLY A 522 19.77 7.16 -21.11
CA GLY A 522 18.32 7.08 -20.84
C GLY A 522 18.02 7.26 -19.36
N ILE A 523 16.84 6.79 -18.95
CA ILE A 523 16.37 6.76 -17.57
C ILE A 523 15.96 5.32 -17.28
N ASP A 524 16.46 4.73 -16.19
CA ASP A 524 16.05 3.41 -15.71
C ASP A 524 15.08 3.57 -14.52
N ILE A 525 14.28 2.53 -14.26
CA ILE A 525 13.20 2.59 -13.27
C ILE A 525 13.47 1.55 -12.19
N ILE A 526 13.59 2.00 -10.94
CA ILE A 526 13.68 1.12 -9.78
C ILE A 526 12.33 1.10 -9.07
N PHE A 527 11.78 -0.09 -8.85
CA PHE A 527 10.58 -0.26 -8.05
C PHE A 527 10.59 -1.59 -7.32
N THR A 528 9.73 -1.71 -6.32
CA THR A 528 9.56 -2.97 -5.60
C THR A 528 8.46 -3.82 -6.25
N ILE A 529 8.70 -5.12 -6.37
CA ILE A 529 7.66 -6.09 -6.68
C ILE A 529 7.56 -7.12 -5.57
N TYR A 530 6.35 -7.52 -5.23
CA TYR A 530 6.13 -8.69 -4.42
C TYR A 530 4.92 -9.48 -4.93
N TRP A 531 5.00 -10.79 -4.73
CA TRP A 531 3.96 -11.73 -5.10
C TRP A 531 3.37 -12.31 -3.84
N GLU A 532 2.06 -12.24 -3.74
CA GLU A 532 1.33 -12.64 -2.54
C GLU A 532 0.60 -13.96 -2.80
N THR A 533 0.59 -14.85 -1.81
CA THR A 533 -0.23 -16.06 -1.92
C THR A 533 -1.65 -15.72 -1.46
N PRO A 534 -2.67 -15.86 -2.34
CA PRO A 534 -4.05 -15.59 -1.98
C PRO A 534 -4.50 -16.58 -0.91
N ILE A 535 -5.27 -16.07 0.05
CA ILE A 535 -5.98 -16.95 0.97
C ILE A 535 -7.07 -17.71 0.21
N LYS A 536 -7.15 -19.02 0.46
CA LYS A 536 -8.16 -19.90 -0.13
C LYS A 536 -9.44 -19.86 0.69
N ASP A 537 -10.51 -20.38 0.09
CA ASP A 537 -11.81 -20.57 0.75
C ASP A 537 -12.50 -19.27 1.19
N ILE A 538 -12.13 -18.14 0.58
CA ILE A 538 -12.83 -16.86 0.72
C ILE A 538 -14.04 -16.84 -0.23
N ARG A 539 -15.16 -16.30 0.24
CA ARG A 539 -16.38 -16.15 -0.53
C ARG A 539 -16.87 -14.70 -0.53
N ILE A 540 -17.30 -14.24 -1.69
CA ILE A 540 -18.10 -13.02 -1.84
C ILE A 540 -19.55 -13.40 -2.09
N LEU A 541 -20.47 -12.54 -1.67
CA LEU A 541 -21.90 -12.72 -1.91
C LEU A 541 -22.21 -12.54 -3.39
N THR A 542 -23.02 -13.45 -3.95
CA THR A 542 -23.57 -13.30 -5.29
C THR A 542 -24.63 -12.20 -5.32
N GLN A 543 -24.90 -11.63 -6.50
CA GLN A 543 -25.96 -10.62 -6.67
C GLN A 543 -27.34 -11.12 -6.18
N LYS A 544 -27.64 -12.41 -6.37
CA LYS A 544 -28.89 -13.04 -5.90
C LYS A 544 -28.95 -13.07 -4.37
N GLU A 545 -27.85 -13.39 -3.71
CA GLU A 545 -27.74 -13.41 -2.25
C GLU A 545 -27.82 -11.99 -1.68
N GLN A 546 -27.08 -11.03 -2.24
CA GLN A 546 -27.14 -9.62 -1.85
C GLN A 546 -28.57 -9.07 -1.97
N ALA A 547 -29.27 -9.34 -3.07
CA ALA A 547 -30.65 -8.90 -3.26
C ALA A 547 -31.61 -9.56 -2.25
N CYS A 548 -31.41 -10.84 -1.92
CA CYS A 548 -32.18 -11.54 -0.88
C CYS A 548 -31.97 -10.91 0.50
N ILE A 549 -30.71 -10.64 0.86
CA ILE A 549 -30.32 -10.04 2.14
C ILE A 549 -30.92 -8.64 2.27
N HIS A 550 -30.73 -7.79 1.25
CA HIS A 550 -31.28 -6.45 1.20
C HIS A 550 -32.81 -6.45 1.37
N LYS A 551 -33.52 -7.34 0.67
CA LYS A 551 -34.98 -7.47 0.80
C LYS A 551 -35.40 -7.82 2.23
N LYS A 552 -34.73 -8.77 2.88
CA LYS A 552 -35.02 -9.15 4.26
C LYS A 552 -34.75 -8.02 5.24
N LEU A 553 -33.65 -7.29 5.05
CA LEU A 553 -33.28 -6.13 5.90
C LEU A 553 -34.28 -5.00 5.81
N VAL A 554 -34.70 -4.62 4.60
CA VAL A 554 -35.72 -3.58 4.40
C VAL A 554 -37.04 -3.97 5.07
N MET A 555 -37.43 -5.25 4.99
CA MET A 555 -38.63 -5.75 5.68
C MET A 555 -38.50 -5.69 7.20
N GLU A 556 -37.34 -6.04 7.76
CA GLU A 556 -37.11 -6.04 9.22
C GLU A 556 -37.00 -4.61 9.78
N GLN A 557 -36.35 -3.69 9.05
CA GLN A 557 -36.29 -2.26 9.39
C GLN A 557 -37.64 -1.56 9.25
N ALA A 558 -38.49 -1.98 8.31
CA ALA A 558 -39.85 -1.46 8.21
C ALA A 558 -40.75 -1.95 9.36
N ALA A 559 -40.48 -3.15 9.87
CA ALA A 559 -41.22 -3.72 11.00
C ALA A 559 -40.74 -3.19 12.36
N ASN A 560 -39.44 -2.92 12.50
CA ASN A 560 -38.80 -2.56 13.76
C ASN A 560 -37.87 -1.36 13.60
N LYS A 561 -37.89 -0.43 14.56
CA LYS A 561 -36.90 0.65 14.64
C LYS A 561 -35.60 0.12 15.25
N LEU A 562 -34.79 -0.53 14.43
CA LEU A 562 -33.54 -1.16 14.86
C LEU A 562 -32.47 -0.10 15.20
N ASN A 563 -31.74 -0.32 16.28
CA ASN A 563 -30.47 0.38 16.54
C ASN A 563 -29.31 -0.29 15.78
N SER A 564 -28.10 0.28 15.86
CA SER A 564 -26.93 -0.21 15.12
C SER A 564 -26.57 -1.67 15.40
N LEU A 565 -26.63 -2.09 16.66
CA LEU A 565 -26.31 -3.47 17.07
C LEU A 565 -27.39 -4.45 16.61
N GLU A 566 -28.66 -4.06 16.70
CA GLU A 566 -29.78 -4.88 16.23
C GLU A 566 -29.77 -5.03 14.70
N LEU A 567 -29.31 -4.00 13.98
CA LEU A 567 -29.13 -4.06 12.54
C LEU A 567 -28.05 -5.08 12.16
N GLU A 568 -26.92 -5.10 12.85
CA GLU A 568 -25.84 -6.07 12.61
C GLU A 568 -26.32 -7.51 12.83
N VAL A 569 -27.12 -7.75 13.88
CA VAL A 569 -27.72 -9.06 14.16
C VAL A 569 -28.76 -9.45 13.09
N ALA A 570 -29.55 -8.48 12.61
CA ALA A 570 -30.52 -8.71 11.53
C ALA A 570 -29.81 -9.05 10.21
N GLU A 571 -28.70 -8.38 9.90
CA GLU A 571 -27.85 -8.68 8.74
C GLU A 571 -27.31 -10.11 8.79
N GLU A 572 -26.74 -10.55 9.92
CA GLU A 572 -26.26 -11.93 10.05
C GLU A 572 -27.38 -12.95 9.85
N ARG A 573 -28.58 -12.69 10.39
CA ARG A 573 -29.73 -13.59 10.24
C ARG A 573 -30.19 -13.64 8.78
N ALA A 574 -30.25 -12.48 8.12
CA ALA A 574 -30.63 -12.38 6.72
C ALA A 574 -29.63 -13.12 5.83
N GLU A 575 -28.33 -12.95 6.07
CA GLU A 575 -27.26 -13.63 5.34
C GLU A 575 -27.37 -15.16 5.48
N ARG A 576 -27.46 -15.67 6.71
CA ARG A 576 -27.63 -17.12 6.96
C ARG A 576 -28.88 -17.70 6.29
N ALA A 577 -29.92 -16.90 6.09
CA ALA A 577 -31.16 -17.33 5.46
C ALA A 577 -31.14 -17.24 3.93
N CYS A 578 -30.20 -16.48 3.36
CA CYS A 578 -30.11 -16.23 1.92
C CYS A 578 -28.98 -17.01 1.24
N ILE A 579 -27.93 -17.36 1.98
CA ILE A 579 -26.87 -18.25 1.50
C ILE A 579 -27.37 -19.70 1.57
N ALA A 580 -27.50 -20.35 0.42
CA ALA A 580 -27.84 -21.78 0.36
C ALA A 580 -26.74 -22.62 1.03
N ARG A 581 -27.12 -23.60 1.84
CA ARG A 581 -26.15 -24.56 2.38
C ARG A 581 -25.84 -25.59 1.29
N PRO A 582 -24.61 -26.11 1.21
CA PRO A 582 -24.26 -27.18 0.26
C PRO A 582 -25.14 -28.43 0.36
N GLU A 583 -25.83 -28.62 1.50
CA GLU A 583 -26.78 -29.73 1.71
C GLU A 583 -28.09 -29.57 0.92
N ASP A 584 -28.46 -28.35 0.51
CA ASP A 584 -29.72 -28.06 -0.18
C ASP A 584 -29.66 -28.32 -1.70
N GLU A 585 -28.47 -28.52 -2.28
CA GLU A 585 -28.31 -28.85 -3.72
C GLU A 585 -28.43 -30.36 -4.00
N LEU A 586 -28.28 -31.22 -2.99
CA LEU A 586 -28.39 -32.67 -3.14
C LEU A 586 -29.83 -33.20 -3.10
N GLU A 587 -30.80 -32.41 -2.62
CA GLU A 587 -32.20 -32.84 -2.55
C GLU A 587 -33.02 -32.53 -3.81
N VAL A 588 -32.49 -31.76 -4.78
CA VAL A 588 -33.27 -31.32 -5.96
C VAL A 588 -33.14 -32.25 -7.17
N GLU A 589 -32.16 -33.15 -7.21
CA GLU A 589 -32.06 -34.18 -8.27
C GLU A 589 -32.79 -35.50 -7.95
N GLY A 590 -33.36 -35.64 -6.75
CA GLY A 590 -34.04 -36.88 -6.31
C GLY A 590 -35.51 -37.01 -6.71
N ASP A 591 -36.18 -35.93 -7.10
CA ASP A 591 -37.66 -35.88 -7.19
C ASP A 591 -38.20 -35.60 -8.62
N ARG A 592 -37.48 -36.02 -9.66
CA ARG A 592 -37.96 -35.99 -11.05
C ARG A 592 -37.66 -37.27 -11.84
N MET A 593 -38.32 -38.35 -11.45
CA MET A 593 -38.63 -39.59 -12.21
C MET A 593 -39.36 -40.49 -11.17
N ASP A 594 -40.64 -40.83 -11.22
CA ASP A 594 -41.49 -41.27 -12.32
C ASP A 594 -42.96 -41.04 -11.94
N ALA A 595 -43.69 -40.21 -12.69
CA ALA A 595 -45.14 -40.14 -12.59
C ALA A 595 -45.76 -39.63 -13.89
N GLU A 596 -45.39 -40.20 -15.04
CA GLU A 596 -46.14 -40.03 -16.29
C GLU A 596 -45.79 -41.16 -17.27
N ASP A 597 -46.35 -42.35 -17.05
CA ASP A 597 -46.62 -43.28 -18.17
C ASP A 597 -47.68 -44.32 -17.77
N THR A 598 -48.93 -43.87 -17.67
CA THR A 598 -50.09 -44.76 -17.71
C THR A 598 -50.79 -44.60 -19.05
N ILE A 599 -50.91 -45.73 -19.76
CA ILE A 599 -52.01 -46.05 -20.68
C ILE A 599 -51.87 -45.47 -22.10
N LYS A 600 -51.10 -46.15 -22.96
CA LYS A 600 -51.49 -46.40 -24.36
C LYS A 600 -50.99 -47.75 -24.88
N GLY A 601 -51.96 -48.62 -25.23
CA GLY A 601 -51.85 -49.51 -26.40
C GLY A 601 -51.31 -50.92 -26.17
N ARG A 602 -52.16 -51.85 -25.73
CA ARG A 602 -51.94 -53.29 -26.01
C ARG A 602 -53.27 -54.03 -26.20
N ILE A 603 -53.83 -53.93 -27.41
CA ILE A 603 -54.88 -54.82 -27.91
C ILE A 603 -54.65 -55.11 -29.39
N LYS A 604 -54.56 -56.42 -29.68
CA LYS A 604 -54.68 -57.18 -30.96
C LYS A 604 -53.51 -57.16 -31.95
N LEU A 605 -52.91 -58.34 -32.14
CA LEU A 605 -53.23 -59.24 -33.26
C LEU A 605 -52.79 -60.67 -32.92
N ASN A 606 -53.73 -61.60 -33.03
CA ASN A 606 -53.52 -63.04 -33.13
C ASN A 606 -53.85 -63.43 -34.58
N ASP A 607 -53.34 -64.60 -34.99
CA ASP A 607 -53.46 -65.33 -36.27
C ASP A 607 -52.18 -65.20 -37.13
N SER A 608 -51.54 -66.24 -37.65
CA SER A 608 -51.52 -67.70 -37.44
C SER A 608 -50.47 -68.27 -38.42
N GLU A 609 -49.81 -69.36 -38.05
CA GLU A 609 -49.16 -70.41 -38.87
C GLU A 609 -48.08 -70.04 -39.92
N VAL A 610 -46.89 -70.68 -39.84
CA VAL A 610 -46.45 -71.80 -40.70
C VAL A 610 -45.10 -72.36 -40.18
N SER A 611 -45.07 -73.71 -40.09
CA SER A 611 -43.96 -74.68 -39.87
C SER A 611 -43.21 -74.72 -38.55
#